data_AF-A0A812Z2Q7-F1
#
_entry.id   AF-A0A812Z2Q7-F1
#
_cell.length_a   1.000
_cell.length_b   1.000
_cell.length_c   1.000
_cell.angle_alpha   90.00
_cell.angle_beta   90.00
_cell.angle_gamma   90.00
#
_symmetry.space_group_name_H-M   'P 1'
#
loop_
_entity.id
_entity.type
_entity.pdbx_description
1 polymer ?
#
loop_
_entity_poly.entity_id
_entity_poly.type
_entity_poly.pdbx_seq_one_letter_code
_entity_poly.pdbx_strand_id
1 'polypeptide(L)'
;MIATVVLCFMNGLWFVSAGIIGLVVLFVAIEAVILLYHKNTFQLWALQRPWNLISRLLLPLVEIVDSIGAGNTNNCMFTFNQYGKNFCASGEVWLGSHAEVKKSVQNPQGRNYWLGEHPLLPSAVPHGEGGRCVFLLSLASKAVGGTGDHEAFRKCVVDTLLSDASIARESDSIANEIMASLTADFAKIDSGFDFYNSPVGGNQEFWTKYLHHVMFGLDIKNKEVVDTLNSFFTGDMALMHYLYPFGYVPHFNLHSKIEKVAELYEKSPAFKNFKVKAEYNNMTAKELALLMTSIMRIAGVQGSRMLAWFCTSGVIYGNLRIDAREVWDTIDLSNEDDLKKYVLEVSRLSPPVTVSHRVAMEDFSCEIAGKTYNFPKGTKVAIPLVFANIDQDVWGADVWDFNHKRPGLEKNHAGFNSVDGVGNRECPGKSLVMRTMVRILQDLGKERRKQKASA
;
A
#
# COMPACT_ATOMS: atom_id res chain seq x y z
N MET A 1 -17.55 -28.12 -3.85
CA MET A 1 -17.74 -28.41 -5.29
C MET A 1 -16.95 -29.64 -5.73
N ILE A 2 -15.61 -29.66 -5.65
CA ILE A 2 -14.80 -30.85 -6.04
C ILE A 2 -15.17 -32.10 -5.23
N ALA A 3 -15.27 -31.99 -3.91
CA ALA A 3 -15.72 -33.10 -3.06
C ALA A 3 -17.12 -33.62 -3.42
N THR A 4 -18.03 -32.72 -3.80
CA THR A 4 -19.39 -33.05 -4.24
C THR A 4 -19.39 -33.79 -5.59
N VAL A 5 -18.57 -33.34 -6.55
CA VAL A 5 -18.42 -34.01 -7.85
C VAL A 5 -17.82 -35.42 -7.70
N VAL A 6 -16.81 -35.56 -6.83
CA VAL A 6 -16.19 -36.87 -6.53
C VAL A 6 -17.20 -37.80 -5.84
N LEU A 7 -17.94 -37.32 -4.85
CA LEU A 7 -18.98 -38.10 -4.17
C LEU A 7 -20.13 -38.50 -5.11
N CYS A 8 -20.55 -37.63 -6.04
CA CYS A 8 -21.56 -37.98 -7.04
C CYS A 8 -21.05 -39.05 -8.01
N PHE A 9 -19.78 -38.97 -8.43
CA PHE A 9 -19.14 -40.00 -9.26
C PHE A 9 -19.05 -41.35 -8.55
N MET A 10 -18.64 -41.37 -7.28
CA MET A 10 -18.51 -42.59 -6.48
C MET A 10 -19.86 -43.28 -6.19
N ASN A 11 -20.97 -42.54 -6.23
CA ASN A 11 -22.32 -43.06 -5.98
C ASN A 11 -23.14 -43.32 -7.27
N GLY A 12 -22.52 -43.37 -8.45
CA GLY A 12 -23.21 -43.67 -9.72
C GLY A 12 -24.14 -42.55 -10.23
N LEU A 13 -24.07 -41.34 -9.66
CA LEU A 13 -24.85 -40.16 -10.06
C LEU A 13 -24.15 -39.36 -11.17
N TRP A 14 -23.74 -40.05 -12.24
CA TRP A 14 -22.94 -39.48 -13.33
C TRP A 14 -23.61 -38.29 -14.03
N PHE A 15 -24.95 -38.30 -14.11
CA PHE A 15 -25.75 -37.20 -14.68
C PHE A 15 -25.68 -35.92 -13.83
N VAL A 16 -25.59 -36.05 -12.50
CA VAL A 16 -25.42 -34.90 -11.58
C VAL A 16 -24.03 -34.29 -11.77
N SER A 17 -23.00 -35.13 -11.90
CA SER A 17 -21.63 -34.69 -12.16
C SER A 17 -21.49 -33.98 -13.50
N ALA A 18 -22.11 -34.50 -14.57
CA ALA A 18 -22.11 -33.85 -15.88
C ALA A 18 -22.85 -32.50 -15.86
N GLY A 19 -23.98 -32.42 -15.16
CA GLY A 19 -24.71 -31.16 -14.96
C GLY A 19 -23.88 -30.11 -14.22
N ILE A 20 -23.19 -30.49 -13.14
CA ILE A 20 -22.31 -29.59 -12.39
C ILE A 20 -21.15 -29.10 -13.27
N ILE A 21 -20.51 -30.00 -14.02
CA ILE A 21 -19.43 -29.62 -14.95
C ILE A 21 -19.95 -28.65 -16.00
N GLY A 22 -21.11 -28.92 -16.61
CA GLY A 22 -21.73 -28.04 -17.59
C GLY A 22 -22.01 -26.64 -17.02
N LEU A 23 -22.51 -26.55 -15.78
CA LEU A 23 -22.74 -25.28 -15.09
C LEU A 23 -21.44 -24.53 -14.80
N VAL A 24 -20.36 -25.22 -14.41
CA VAL A 24 -19.05 -24.61 -14.19
C VAL A 24 -18.47 -24.08 -15.49
N VAL A 25 -18.53 -24.85 -16.58
CA VAL A 25 -18.07 -24.41 -17.91
C VAL A 25 -18.86 -23.19 -18.37
N LEU A 26 -20.19 -23.20 -18.20
CA LEU A 26 -21.04 -22.06 -18.54
C LEU A 26 -20.69 -20.82 -17.70
N PHE A 27 -20.50 -20.99 -16.38
CA PHE A 27 -20.08 -19.91 -15.49
C PHE A 27 -18.74 -19.30 -15.95
N VAL A 28 -17.73 -20.12 -16.22
CA VAL A 28 -16.42 -19.67 -16.71
C VAL A 28 -16.54 -18.96 -18.06
N ALA A 29 -17.37 -19.46 -18.97
CA ALA A 29 -17.61 -18.83 -20.27
C ALA A 29 -18.27 -17.45 -20.12
N ILE A 30 -19.27 -17.31 -19.25
CA ILE A 30 -19.93 -16.03 -18.95
C ILE A 30 -18.92 -15.04 -18.36
N GLU A 31 -18.13 -15.48 -17.38
CA GLU A 31 -17.09 -14.66 -16.75
C GLU A 31 -16.02 -14.20 -17.75
N ALA A 32 -15.58 -15.09 -18.63
CA ALA A 32 -14.64 -14.75 -19.70
C ALA A 32 -15.22 -13.68 -20.64
N VAL A 33 -16.50 -13.81 -21.03
CA VAL A 33 -17.18 -12.80 -21.85
C VAL A 33 -17.27 -11.46 -21.11
N ILE A 34 -17.63 -11.47 -19.82
CA ILE A 34 -17.68 -10.25 -19.02
C ILE A 34 -16.30 -9.59 -18.97
N LEU A 35 -15.26 -10.33 -18.58
CA LEU A 35 -13.91 -9.81 -18.43
C LEU A 35 -13.32 -9.25 -19.73
N LEU A 36 -13.57 -9.92 -20.86
CA LEU A 36 -13.00 -9.53 -22.14
C LEU A 36 -13.76 -8.39 -22.83
N TYR A 37 -15.08 -8.30 -22.68
CA TYR A 37 -15.91 -7.41 -23.50
C TYR A 37 -16.78 -6.42 -22.72
N HIS A 38 -17.11 -6.73 -21.46
CA HIS A 38 -18.12 -5.97 -20.71
C HIS A 38 -17.70 -5.57 -19.29
N LYS A 39 -16.41 -5.69 -18.96
CA LYS A 39 -15.87 -5.59 -17.61
C LYS A 39 -16.35 -4.34 -16.86
N ASN A 40 -16.11 -3.15 -17.41
CA ASN A 40 -16.47 -1.89 -16.75
C ASN A 40 -17.99 -1.65 -16.70
N THR A 41 -18.71 -1.94 -17.79
CA THR A 41 -20.17 -1.79 -17.86
C THR A 41 -20.88 -2.74 -16.89
N PHE A 42 -20.40 -3.98 -16.78
CA PHE A 42 -20.94 -4.96 -15.83
C PHE A 42 -20.72 -4.52 -14.38
N GLN A 43 -19.50 -4.10 -14.03
CA GLN A 43 -19.20 -3.59 -12.69
C GLN A 43 -20.07 -2.38 -12.34
N LEU A 44 -20.19 -1.42 -13.25
CA LEU A 44 -21.08 -0.27 -13.11
C LEU A 44 -22.53 -0.69 -12.86
N TRP A 45 -23.04 -1.66 -13.61
CA TRP A 45 -24.39 -2.18 -13.43
C TRP A 45 -24.57 -2.92 -12.09
N ALA A 46 -23.59 -3.75 -11.73
CA ALA A 46 -23.63 -4.63 -10.57
C ALA A 46 -23.50 -3.88 -9.25
N LEU A 47 -22.66 -2.85 -9.19
CA LEU A 47 -22.47 -2.02 -8.00
C LEU A 47 -23.71 -1.18 -7.65
N GLN A 48 -24.54 -0.83 -8.63
CA GLN A 48 -25.85 -0.22 -8.38
C GLN A 48 -26.89 -1.23 -7.83
N ARG A 49 -26.61 -2.54 -7.90
CA ARG A 49 -27.55 -3.63 -7.62
C ARG A 49 -26.93 -4.74 -6.75
N PRO A 50 -26.34 -4.43 -5.59
CA PRO A 50 -25.58 -5.40 -4.79
C PRO A 50 -26.42 -6.57 -4.24
N TRP A 51 -27.75 -6.43 -4.23
CA TRP A 51 -28.69 -7.47 -3.80
C TRP A 51 -29.13 -8.40 -4.94
N ASN A 52 -28.82 -8.05 -6.19
CA ASN A 52 -29.16 -8.88 -7.34
C ASN A 52 -28.30 -10.17 -7.34
N LEU A 53 -28.94 -11.30 -7.66
CA LEU A 53 -28.28 -12.61 -7.68
C LEU A 53 -27.09 -12.65 -8.66
N ILE A 54 -27.24 -12.03 -9.83
CA ILE A 54 -26.18 -11.98 -10.86
C ILE A 54 -24.98 -11.20 -10.34
N SER A 55 -25.21 -10.05 -9.69
CA SER A 55 -24.14 -9.25 -9.08
C SER A 55 -23.39 -10.04 -8.03
N ARG A 56 -24.10 -10.74 -7.13
CA ARG A 56 -23.47 -11.55 -6.07
C ARG A 56 -22.71 -12.76 -6.58
N LEU A 57 -23.16 -13.34 -7.69
CA LEU A 57 -22.56 -14.54 -8.27
C LEU A 57 -21.32 -14.20 -9.10
N LEU A 58 -21.39 -13.16 -9.94
CA LEU A 58 -20.37 -12.90 -10.96
C LEU A 58 -19.40 -11.78 -10.58
N LEU A 59 -19.83 -10.75 -9.84
CA LEU A 59 -18.93 -9.65 -9.46
C LEU A 59 -17.69 -10.10 -8.67
N PRO A 60 -17.75 -11.07 -7.74
CA PRO A 60 -16.57 -11.48 -6.97
C PRO A 60 -15.41 -11.98 -7.83
N LEU A 61 -15.66 -12.72 -8.93
CA LEU A 61 -14.56 -13.17 -9.78
C LEU A 61 -14.04 -12.00 -10.63
N VAL A 62 -14.93 -11.18 -11.18
CA VAL A 62 -14.56 -9.99 -11.94
C VAL A 62 -13.69 -9.05 -11.12
N GLU A 63 -14.08 -8.75 -9.87
CA GLU A 63 -13.33 -7.82 -9.02
C GLU A 63 -11.94 -8.36 -8.69
N ILE A 64 -11.80 -9.66 -8.40
CA ILE A 64 -10.50 -10.29 -8.12
C ILE A 64 -9.60 -10.26 -9.35
N VAL A 65 -10.13 -10.60 -10.53
CA VAL A 65 -9.31 -10.64 -11.75
C VAL A 65 -8.93 -9.23 -12.18
N ASP A 66 -9.86 -8.28 -12.08
CA ASP A 66 -9.60 -6.88 -12.43
C ASP A 66 -8.63 -6.21 -11.45
N SER A 67 -8.61 -6.64 -10.19
CA SER A 67 -7.64 -6.21 -9.20
C SER A 67 -6.27 -6.89 -9.31
N ILE A 68 -6.10 -7.93 -10.15
CA ILE A 68 -4.77 -8.49 -10.44
C ILE A 68 -3.98 -7.45 -11.24
N GLY A 69 -2.97 -6.87 -10.59
CA GLY A 69 -2.27 -5.68 -11.09
C GLY A 69 -2.57 -4.42 -10.29
N ALA A 70 -3.33 -4.52 -9.20
CA ALA A 70 -3.57 -3.47 -8.21
C ALA A 70 -2.27 -2.72 -7.89
N GLY A 71 -2.35 -1.38 -7.90
CA GLY A 71 -1.18 -0.53 -7.70
C GLY A 71 -0.37 -0.21 -8.96
N ASN A 72 -0.62 -0.86 -10.09
CA ASN A 72 0.01 -0.49 -11.36
C ASN A 72 -0.75 0.68 -12.00
N THR A 73 -0.16 1.87 -11.88
CA THR A 73 -0.72 3.12 -12.44
C THR A 73 -1.04 3.01 -13.94
N ASN A 74 -0.25 2.24 -14.71
CA ASN A 74 -0.46 2.13 -16.15
C ASN A 74 -1.80 1.44 -16.50
N ASN A 75 -2.22 0.48 -15.70
CA ASN A 75 -3.46 -0.27 -15.95
C ASN A 75 -4.70 0.59 -15.68
N CYS A 76 -4.69 1.38 -14.60
CA CYS A 76 -5.82 2.22 -14.25
C CYS A 76 -5.92 3.48 -15.11
N MET A 77 -4.80 3.98 -15.67
CA MET A 77 -4.79 5.12 -16.60
C MET A 77 -5.55 4.85 -17.90
N PHE A 78 -5.56 3.61 -18.42
CA PHE A 78 -6.38 3.26 -19.59
C PHE A 78 -7.87 3.50 -19.32
N THR A 79 -8.36 3.00 -18.18
CA THR A 79 -9.77 3.17 -17.77
C THR A 79 -10.09 4.63 -17.48
N PHE A 80 -9.19 5.35 -16.81
CA PHE A 80 -9.32 6.78 -16.55
C PHE A 80 -9.46 7.58 -17.86
N ASN A 81 -8.63 7.32 -18.87
CA ASN A 81 -8.70 8.01 -20.15
C ASN A 81 -10.00 7.72 -20.92
N GLN A 82 -10.58 6.53 -20.74
CA GLN A 82 -11.82 6.14 -21.40
C GLN A 82 -13.08 6.71 -20.74
N TYR A 83 -13.14 6.73 -19.41
CA TYR A 83 -14.36 7.05 -18.65
C TYR A 83 -14.30 8.37 -17.89
N GLY A 84 -13.12 9.00 -17.82
CA GLY A 84 -12.86 10.23 -17.09
C GLY A 84 -12.50 9.99 -15.62
N LYS A 85 -12.72 11.02 -14.79
CA LYS A 85 -12.29 11.05 -13.38
C LYS A 85 -13.00 10.00 -12.51
N ASN A 86 -14.20 9.57 -12.89
CA ASN A 86 -14.95 8.56 -12.16
C ASN A 86 -15.28 7.36 -13.05
N PHE A 87 -15.16 6.16 -12.51
CA PHE A 87 -15.47 4.92 -13.22
C PHE A 87 -15.67 3.75 -12.24
N CYS A 88 -16.02 2.57 -12.75
CA CYS A 88 -16.05 1.33 -11.97
C CYS A 88 -14.97 0.36 -12.45
N ALA A 89 -14.16 -0.14 -11.50
CA ALA A 89 -13.11 -1.13 -11.70
C ALA A 89 -12.78 -1.83 -10.36
N SER A 90 -12.26 -3.04 -10.41
CA SER A 90 -11.85 -3.83 -9.23
C SER A 90 -12.96 -4.01 -8.19
N GLY A 91 -14.23 -4.03 -8.62
CA GLY A 91 -15.40 -4.12 -7.74
C GLY A 91 -15.68 -2.84 -6.95
N GLU A 92 -15.09 -1.71 -7.34
CA GLU A 92 -15.21 -0.42 -6.65
C GLU A 92 -15.71 0.68 -7.57
N VAL A 93 -16.30 1.71 -6.97
CA VAL A 93 -16.52 3.02 -7.62
C VAL A 93 -15.29 3.88 -7.36
N TRP A 94 -14.59 4.26 -8.43
CA TRP A 94 -13.42 5.13 -8.37
C TRP A 94 -13.86 6.57 -8.46
N LEU A 95 -13.51 7.38 -7.46
CA LEU A 95 -13.79 8.81 -7.41
C LEU A 95 -12.48 9.60 -7.49
N GLY A 96 -12.10 10.00 -8.69
CA GLY A 96 -10.74 10.45 -9.01
C GLY A 96 -10.47 11.95 -8.97
N SER A 97 -11.49 12.78 -8.75
CA SER A 97 -11.25 14.22 -8.60
C SER A 97 -10.49 14.50 -7.30
N HIS A 98 -9.66 15.54 -7.32
CA HIS A 98 -8.89 15.95 -6.15
C HIS A 98 -9.80 16.26 -4.95
N ALA A 99 -10.93 16.93 -5.20
CA ALA A 99 -11.91 17.28 -4.18
C ALA A 99 -12.51 16.03 -3.50
N GLU A 100 -12.89 14.99 -4.26
CA GLU A 100 -13.45 13.76 -3.71
C GLU A 100 -12.42 12.93 -2.95
N VAL A 101 -11.19 12.88 -3.45
CA VAL A 101 -10.07 12.23 -2.74
C VAL A 101 -9.77 12.96 -1.43
N LYS A 102 -9.65 14.30 -1.47
CA LYS A 102 -9.46 15.14 -0.28
C LYS A 102 -10.56 14.90 0.76
N LYS A 103 -11.82 14.97 0.34
CA LYS A 103 -12.98 14.69 1.19
C LYS A 103 -12.90 13.28 1.80
N SER A 104 -12.53 12.29 1.00
CA SER A 104 -12.46 10.89 1.45
C SER A 104 -11.35 10.66 2.48
N VAL A 105 -10.14 11.22 2.28
CA VAL A 105 -9.01 11.02 3.22
C VAL A 105 -9.16 11.83 4.51
N GLN A 106 -9.86 12.97 4.48
CA GLN A 106 -10.03 13.85 5.64
C GLN A 106 -11.21 13.45 6.53
N ASN A 107 -12.22 12.76 5.99
CA ASN A 107 -13.39 12.32 6.75
C ASN A 107 -13.21 10.92 7.38
N PRO A 108 -13.99 10.59 8.43
CA PRO A 108 -14.10 9.22 8.94
C PRO A 108 -14.49 8.22 7.85
N GLN A 109 -13.93 7.01 7.92
CA GLN A 109 -14.07 6.03 6.84
C GLN A 109 -14.60 4.68 7.34
N GLY A 110 -15.59 4.13 6.63
CA GLY A 110 -15.93 2.73 6.73
C GLY A 110 -14.83 1.89 6.07
N ARG A 111 -14.50 0.75 6.66
CA ARG A 111 -13.51 -0.19 6.12
C ARG A 111 -14.01 -1.63 6.24
N ASN A 112 -13.38 -2.48 5.46
CA ASN A 112 -13.54 -3.93 5.44
C ASN A 112 -12.17 -4.54 5.08
N TYR A 113 -12.13 -5.83 4.76
CA TYR A 113 -10.91 -6.55 4.38
C TYR A 113 -10.50 -6.26 2.93
N TRP A 114 -10.15 -5.01 2.63
CA TRP A 114 -9.64 -4.57 1.34
C TRP A 114 -8.38 -3.71 1.53
N LEU A 115 -7.42 -3.88 0.63
CA LEU A 115 -6.18 -3.13 0.59
C LEU A 115 -6.00 -2.52 -0.79
N GLY A 116 -6.19 -1.20 -0.87
CA GLY A 116 -6.30 -0.54 -2.17
C GLY A 116 -7.45 -1.18 -2.94
N GLU A 117 -7.13 -1.75 -4.10
CA GLU A 117 -8.08 -2.34 -5.04
C GLU A 117 -8.31 -3.84 -4.84
N HIS A 118 -7.61 -4.48 -3.90
CA HIS A 118 -7.58 -5.95 -3.81
C HIS A 118 -8.18 -6.45 -2.49
N PRO A 119 -9.04 -7.49 -2.52
CA PRO A 119 -9.57 -8.09 -1.30
C PRO A 119 -8.48 -8.81 -0.49
N LEU A 120 -8.49 -8.60 0.82
CA LEU A 120 -7.65 -9.32 1.76
C LEU A 120 -8.33 -10.62 2.19
N LEU A 121 -7.53 -11.64 2.47
CA LEU A 121 -7.98 -12.86 3.13
C LEU A 121 -8.15 -12.59 4.63
N PRO A 122 -9.38 -12.59 5.19
CA PRO A 122 -9.57 -12.25 6.60
C PRO A 122 -8.78 -13.15 7.54
N SER A 123 -8.64 -14.45 7.26
CA SER A 123 -7.86 -15.36 8.12
C SER A 123 -6.35 -15.13 8.09
N ALA A 124 -5.83 -14.32 7.16
CA ALA A 124 -4.40 -14.04 7.02
C ALA A 124 -3.99 -12.65 7.57
N VAL A 125 -4.95 -11.79 7.91
CA VAL A 125 -4.63 -10.51 8.56
C VAL A 125 -4.43 -10.73 10.08
N PRO A 126 -3.69 -9.87 10.78
CA PRO A 126 -3.37 -10.09 12.18
C PRO A 126 -4.61 -10.02 13.09
N HIS A 127 -4.74 -11.02 13.96
CA HIS A 127 -5.76 -11.12 14.98
C HIS A 127 -5.10 -11.27 16.36
N GLY A 128 -5.68 -10.62 17.37
CA GLY A 128 -5.33 -10.81 18.77
C GLY A 128 -6.00 -12.04 19.38
N GLU A 129 -5.77 -12.23 20.67
CA GLU A 129 -6.45 -13.25 21.46
C GLU A 129 -7.99 -13.08 21.36
N GLY A 130 -8.71 -14.20 21.29
CA GLY A 130 -10.16 -14.20 21.11
C GLY A 130 -10.64 -13.82 19.71
N GLY A 131 -9.75 -13.69 18.72
CA GLY A 131 -10.12 -13.45 17.33
C GLY A 131 -10.46 -12.00 17.02
N ARG A 132 -10.03 -11.04 17.86
CA ARG A 132 -10.16 -9.60 17.56
C ARG A 132 -9.24 -9.23 16.40
N CYS A 133 -9.78 -8.70 15.31
CA CYS A 133 -8.96 -8.15 14.23
C CYS A 133 -8.18 -6.93 14.72
N VAL A 134 -6.85 -6.97 14.63
CA VAL A 134 -5.98 -5.84 15.03
C VAL A 134 -5.41 -5.08 13.84
N PHE A 135 -5.71 -5.52 12.61
CA PHE A 135 -5.16 -4.94 11.40
C PHE A 135 -5.77 -3.56 11.08
N LEU A 136 -5.02 -2.50 11.41
CA LEU A 136 -5.44 -1.10 11.28
C LEU A 136 -6.11 -0.74 9.94
N LEU A 137 -5.59 -1.24 8.82
CA LEU A 137 -6.09 -0.85 7.49
C LEU A 137 -7.50 -1.38 7.20
N SER A 138 -7.95 -2.43 7.92
CA SER A 138 -9.29 -3.02 7.78
C SER A 138 -10.31 -2.49 8.79
N LEU A 139 -9.89 -1.76 9.82
CA LEU A 139 -10.77 -1.31 10.90
C LEU A 139 -11.52 -0.04 10.50
N ALA A 140 -12.84 0.02 10.71
CA ALA A 140 -13.66 1.20 10.45
C ALA A 140 -13.46 2.28 11.53
N SER A 141 -13.63 3.56 11.16
CA SER A 141 -13.52 4.68 12.11
C SER A 141 -14.70 4.67 13.08
N LYS A 142 -14.50 5.09 14.33
CA LYS A 142 -15.56 5.12 15.36
C LYS A 142 -16.78 5.93 14.92
N ALA A 143 -16.55 7.09 14.32
CA ALA A 143 -17.59 8.03 13.91
C ALA A 143 -18.56 7.48 12.84
N VAL A 144 -18.23 6.35 12.20
CA VAL A 144 -19.07 5.68 11.20
C VAL A 144 -19.50 4.28 11.64
N GLY A 145 -19.53 4.03 12.95
CA GLY A 145 -19.98 2.77 13.53
C GLY A 145 -18.88 1.73 13.78
N GLY A 146 -17.61 2.11 13.65
CA GLY A 146 -16.49 1.27 14.10
C GLY A 146 -16.42 1.16 15.63
N THR A 147 -15.67 0.17 16.12
CA THR A 147 -15.50 -0.10 17.57
C THR A 147 -14.68 0.95 18.31
N GLY A 148 -13.96 1.82 17.59
CA GLY A 148 -12.92 2.70 18.13
C GLY A 148 -11.52 2.07 18.17
N ASP A 149 -11.38 0.82 17.74
CA ASP A 149 -10.09 0.14 17.65
C ASP A 149 -9.12 0.85 16.72
N HIS A 150 -9.58 1.36 15.57
CA HIS A 150 -8.71 2.05 14.62
C HIS A 150 -7.98 3.23 15.27
N GLU A 151 -8.72 4.14 15.92
CA GLU A 151 -8.16 5.32 16.56
C GLU A 151 -7.24 4.95 17.73
N ALA A 152 -7.68 4.01 18.58
CA ALA A 152 -6.95 3.57 19.76
C ALA A 152 -5.63 2.87 19.38
N PHE A 153 -5.68 1.95 18.41
CA PHE A 153 -4.50 1.21 17.96
C PHE A 153 -3.54 2.11 17.18
N ARG A 154 -4.05 3.05 16.39
CA ARG A 154 -3.19 4.04 15.73
C ARG A 154 -2.46 4.91 16.75
N LYS A 155 -3.14 5.33 17.81
CA LYS A 155 -2.51 6.06 18.92
C LYS A 155 -1.44 5.20 19.60
N CYS A 156 -1.72 3.93 19.87
CA CYS A 156 -0.76 2.98 20.42
C CYS A 156 0.52 2.85 19.57
N VAL A 157 0.37 2.75 18.24
CA VAL A 157 1.50 2.71 17.29
C VAL A 157 2.35 3.98 17.40
N VAL A 158 1.72 5.16 17.36
CA VAL A 158 2.44 6.44 17.41
C VAL A 158 3.18 6.60 18.74
N ASP A 159 2.47 6.42 19.86
CA ASP A 159 3.03 6.63 21.20
C ASP A 159 4.19 5.66 21.48
N THR A 160 4.13 4.43 20.94
CA THR A 160 5.14 3.40 21.20
C THR A 160 6.33 3.48 20.24
N LEU A 161 6.06 3.63 18.93
CA LEU A 161 7.05 3.37 17.88
C LEU A 161 7.52 4.62 17.13
N LEU A 162 6.82 5.74 17.29
CA LEU A 162 7.15 7.03 16.68
C LEU A 162 7.37 8.09 17.77
N SER A 163 8.05 7.66 18.84
CA SER A 163 8.38 8.46 20.02
C SER A 163 9.72 9.17 19.87
N ASP A 164 10.08 10.02 20.84
CA ASP A 164 11.39 10.68 20.90
C ASP A 164 12.56 9.69 20.85
N ALA A 165 12.38 8.48 21.41
CA ALA A 165 13.38 7.42 21.33
C ALA A 165 13.61 6.92 19.90
N SER A 166 12.58 6.91 19.05
CA SER A 166 12.74 6.60 17.62
C SER A 166 13.46 7.73 16.88
N ILE A 167 13.11 8.99 17.18
CA ILE A 167 13.76 10.17 16.59
C ILE A 167 15.25 10.21 16.95
N ALA A 168 15.61 9.93 18.21
CA ALA A 168 17.01 9.89 18.64
C ALA A 168 17.83 8.85 17.87
N ARG A 169 17.22 7.69 17.56
CA ARG A 169 17.86 6.61 16.80
C ARG A 169 18.09 6.97 15.33
N GLU A 170 17.35 7.91 14.74
CA GLU A 170 17.57 8.33 13.33
C GLU A 170 18.99 8.85 13.08
N SER A 171 19.66 9.35 14.12
CA SER A 171 20.98 9.98 14.08
C SER A 171 22.06 9.27 14.89
N ASP A 172 21.75 8.11 15.49
CA ASP A 172 22.74 7.38 16.29
C ASP A 172 23.81 6.71 15.43
N SER A 173 24.82 6.12 16.08
CA SER A 173 25.94 5.48 15.37
C SER A 173 25.49 4.32 14.48
N ILE A 174 24.48 3.55 14.89
CA ILE A 174 23.99 2.40 14.13
C ILE A 174 23.24 2.87 12.89
N ALA A 175 22.33 3.84 13.02
CA ALA A 175 21.64 4.44 11.88
C ALA A 175 22.62 5.09 10.88
N ASN A 176 23.67 5.74 11.38
CA ASN A 176 24.72 6.32 10.56
C ASN A 176 25.54 5.25 9.82
N GLU A 177 25.88 4.14 10.47
CA GLU A 177 26.55 3.00 9.85
C GLU A 177 25.70 2.35 8.74
N ILE A 178 24.38 2.18 8.98
CA ILE A 178 23.45 1.65 7.97
C ILE A 178 23.40 2.57 6.74
N MET A 179 23.35 3.89 6.96
CA MET A 179 23.30 4.88 5.86
C MET A 179 24.61 4.98 5.09
N ALA A 180 25.75 4.86 5.78
CA ALA A 180 27.06 4.77 5.14
C ALA A 180 27.17 3.50 4.28
N SER A 181 26.62 2.37 4.76
CA SER A 181 26.58 1.12 3.99
C SER A 181 25.73 1.24 2.73
N LEU A 182 24.55 1.90 2.81
CA LEU A 182 23.74 2.21 1.63
C LEU A 182 24.53 3.03 0.60
N THR A 183 25.27 4.04 1.05
CA THR A 183 26.08 4.89 0.16
C THR A 183 27.20 4.09 -0.51
N ALA A 184 27.90 3.23 0.25
CA ALA A 184 28.94 2.35 -0.28
C ALA A 184 28.39 1.34 -1.29
N ASP A 185 27.17 0.85 -1.09
CA ASP A 185 26.50 -0.03 -2.04
C ASP A 185 26.05 0.70 -3.31
N PHE A 186 25.57 1.94 -3.18
CA PHE A 186 25.22 2.78 -4.33
C PHE A 186 26.44 3.06 -5.22
N ALA A 187 27.62 3.25 -4.62
CA ALA A 187 28.87 3.46 -5.34
C ALA A 187 29.24 2.28 -6.28
N LYS A 188 28.67 1.09 -6.05
CA LYS A 188 28.93 -0.14 -6.83
C LYS A 188 27.99 -0.31 -8.03
N ILE A 189 27.01 0.56 -8.25
CA ILE A 189 26.02 0.40 -9.34
C ILE A 189 26.72 0.25 -10.71
N ASP A 190 27.71 1.10 -11.00
CA ASP A 190 28.43 1.07 -12.29
C ASP A 190 29.28 -0.20 -12.47
N SER A 191 29.51 -0.95 -11.40
CA SER A 191 30.16 -2.28 -11.43
C SER A 191 29.18 -3.45 -11.60
N GLY A 192 27.90 -3.16 -11.86
CA GLY A 192 26.86 -4.17 -12.12
C GLY A 192 26.12 -4.67 -10.88
N PHE A 193 26.31 -4.04 -9.72
CA PHE A 193 25.57 -4.39 -8.51
C PHE A 193 24.10 -3.93 -8.62
N ASP A 194 23.15 -4.86 -8.43
CA ASP A 194 21.71 -4.56 -8.42
C ASP A 194 21.29 -3.89 -7.09
N PHE A 195 21.64 -2.60 -6.98
CA PHE A 195 21.35 -1.80 -5.79
C PHE A 195 19.87 -1.76 -5.41
N TYR A 196 18.95 -1.86 -6.37
CA TYR A 196 17.52 -1.66 -6.10
C TYR A 196 16.80 -2.94 -5.68
N ASN A 197 17.23 -4.11 -6.19
CA ASN A 197 16.56 -5.38 -5.91
C ASN A 197 17.42 -6.39 -5.14
N SER A 198 18.70 -6.10 -4.87
CA SER A 198 19.54 -7.03 -4.12
C SER A 198 18.90 -7.35 -2.75
N PRO A 199 18.81 -8.65 -2.38
CA PRO A 199 18.35 -9.04 -1.05
C PRO A 199 19.41 -8.80 0.04
N VAL A 200 20.67 -8.55 -0.36
CA VAL A 200 21.81 -8.29 0.53
C VAL A 200 22.49 -7.00 0.07
N GLY A 201 22.51 -5.97 0.93
CA GLY A 201 22.90 -4.62 0.58
C GLY A 201 21.84 -3.86 -0.22
N GLY A 202 22.16 -2.61 -0.54
CA GLY A 202 21.32 -1.73 -1.36
C GLY A 202 19.99 -1.32 -0.73
N ASN A 203 19.06 -0.87 -1.57
CA ASN A 203 17.80 -0.23 -1.18
C ASN A 203 16.90 -1.13 -0.31
N GLN A 204 16.76 -2.41 -0.67
CA GLN A 204 15.86 -3.32 0.03
C GLN A 204 16.35 -3.66 1.45
N GLU A 205 17.62 -4.05 1.58
CA GLU A 205 18.18 -4.38 2.89
C GLU A 205 18.28 -3.13 3.77
N PHE A 206 18.58 -1.97 3.18
CA PHE A 206 18.60 -0.70 3.89
C PHE A 206 17.27 -0.41 4.60
N TRP A 207 16.15 -0.38 3.88
CA TRP A 207 14.85 -0.06 4.51
C TRP A 207 14.43 -1.12 5.53
N THR A 208 14.84 -2.37 5.32
CA THR A 208 14.67 -3.43 6.31
C THR A 208 15.48 -3.11 7.56
N LYS A 209 16.80 -2.95 7.51
CA LYS A 209 17.61 -2.68 8.71
C LYS A 209 17.24 -1.35 9.36
N TYR A 210 17.13 -0.27 8.58
CA TYR A 210 16.96 1.08 9.07
C TYR A 210 15.64 1.26 9.83
N LEU A 211 14.49 0.92 9.23
CA LEU A 211 13.21 1.11 9.91
C LEU A 211 13.07 0.23 11.15
N HIS A 212 13.61 -0.98 11.09
CA HIS A 212 13.57 -1.91 12.23
C HIS A 212 14.45 -1.45 13.40
N HIS A 213 15.62 -0.89 13.08
CA HIS A 213 16.46 -0.27 14.08
C HIS A 213 15.80 1.00 14.65
N VAL A 214 15.37 1.94 13.80
CA VAL A 214 14.83 3.25 14.20
C VAL A 214 13.50 3.15 14.93
N MET A 215 12.58 2.29 14.50
CA MET A 215 11.27 2.17 15.15
C MET A 215 11.32 1.26 16.37
N PHE A 216 11.93 0.07 16.26
CA PHE A 216 11.85 -0.98 17.30
C PHE A 216 13.08 -1.08 18.20
N GLY A 217 14.25 -0.74 17.66
CA GLY A 217 15.49 -0.67 18.43
C GLY A 217 16.26 -1.97 18.30
N LEU A 218 15.93 -2.73 17.26
CA LEU A 218 16.54 -4.01 17.01
C LEU A 218 18.03 -3.83 16.74
N ASP A 219 18.81 -4.75 17.30
CA ASP A 219 20.23 -4.86 17.04
C ASP A 219 20.43 -5.48 15.64
N ILE A 220 20.64 -4.63 14.65
CA ILE A 220 20.86 -5.05 13.26
C ILE A 220 22.28 -5.55 13.00
N LYS A 221 23.16 -5.57 14.01
CA LYS A 221 24.47 -6.24 13.94
C LYS A 221 24.32 -7.73 14.28
N ASN A 222 23.24 -8.11 14.98
CA ASN A 222 22.93 -9.50 15.24
C ASN A 222 22.41 -10.19 13.96
N LYS A 223 23.17 -11.18 13.49
CA LYS A 223 22.83 -11.96 12.29
C LYS A 223 21.47 -12.66 12.39
N GLU A 224 21.10 -13.21 13.54
CA GLU A 224 19.84 -13.92 13.71
C GLU A 224 18.63 -12.97 13.55
N VAL A 225 18.76 -11.75 14.07
CA VAL A 225 17.75 -10.69 13.90
C VAL A 225 17.60 -10.36 12.41
N VAL A 226 18.70 -10.09 11.72
CA VAL A 226 18.69 -9.74 10.29
C VAL A 226 18.16 -10.89 9.44
N ASP A 227 18.58 -12.13 9.67
CA ASP A 227 18.11 -13.30 8.93
C ASP A 227 16.60 -13.52 9.13
N THR A 228 16.09 -13.31 10.35
CA THR A 228 14.66 -13.41 10.65
C THR A 228 13.86 -12.35 9.91
N LEU A 229 14.31 -11.09 9.95
CA LEU A 229 13.68 -10.00 9.18
C LEU A 229 13.71 -10.30 7.68
N ASN A 230 14.88 -10.66 7.15
CA ASN A 230 15.05 -10.92 5.72
C ASN A 230 14.18 -12.09 5.24
N SER A 231 13.95 -13.10 6.07
CA SER A 231 13.06 -14.23 5.72
C SER A 231 11.63 -13.83 5.36
N PHE A 232 11.20 -12.64 5.80
CA PHE A 232 9.85 -12.10 5.64
C PHE A 232 9.79 -10.80 4.83
N PHE A 233 10.76 -9.91 4.96
CA PHE A 233 10.78 -8.58 4.31
C PHE A 233 11.49 -8.57 2.95
N THR A 234 12.19 -9.63 2.56
CA THR A 234 12.78 -9.74 1.21
C THR A 234 11.88 -10.47 0.22
N GLY A 235 11.97 -10.08 -1.06
CA GLY A 235 11.18 -10.62 -2.17
C GLY A 235 9.72 -10.16 -2.17
N ASP A 236 9.01 -10.30 -3.29
CA ASP A 236 7.65 -9.73 -3.45
C ASP A 236 6.52 -10.68 -3.04
N MET A 237 6.80 -11.98 -2.93
CA MET A 237 5.78 -13.02 -2.74
C MET A 237 5.14 -13.02 -1.35
N ALA A 238 5.74 -12.39 -0.35
CA ALA A 238 5.17 -12.37 0.99
C ALA A 238 3.89 -11.51 1.10
N LEU A 239 3.62 -10.62 0.13
CA LEU A 239 2.32 -9.95 0.06
C LEU A 239 1.18 -10.92 -0.29
N MET A 240 1.46 -11.98 -1.05
CA MET A 240 0.47 -12.98 -1.45
C MET A 240 -0.16 -13.73 -0.27
N HIS A 241 0.52 -13.75 0.88
CA HIS A 241 -0.05 -14.27 2.12
C HIS A 241 -1.37 -13.57 2.49
N TYR A 242 -1.44 -12.25 2.30
CA TYR A 242 -2.56 -11.42 2.74
C TYR A 242 -3.68 -11.32 1.70
N LEU A 243 -3.38 -11.54 0.43
CA LEU A 243 -4.30 -11.28 -0.68
C LEU A 243 -5.22 -12.49 -0.93
N TYR A 244 -6.52 -12.24 -1.10
CA TYR A 244 -7.46 -13.27 -1.54
C TYR A 244 -7.32 -13.48 -3.07
N PRO A 245 -7.38 -14.72 -3.60
CA PRO A 245 -7.46 -16.00 -2.88
C PRO A 245 -6.06 -16.57 -2.55
N PHE A 246 -4.98 -15.89 -2.92
CA PHE A 246 -3.61 -16.39 -2.83
C PHE A 246 -3.21 -16.85 -1.43
N GLY A 247 -3.68 -16.19 -0.37
CA GLY A 247 -3.39 -16.57 1.02
C GLY A 247 -3.87 -17.98 1.40
N TYR A 248 -4.78 -18.60 0.63
CA TYR A 248 -5.15 -20.00 0.82
C TYR A 248 -4.15 -21.00 0.23
N VAL A 249 -3.27 -20.56 -0.67
CA VAL A 249 -2.26 -21.43 -1.27
C VAL A 249 -1.18 -21.70 -0.22
N PRO A 250 -0.91 -22.97 0.15
CA PRO A 250 0.03 -23.31 1.22
C PRO A 250 1.44 -22.73 1.01
N HIS A 251 1.87 -22.59 -0.25
CA HIS A 251 3.16 -21.97 -0.61
C HIS A 251 3.28 -20.49 -0.17
N PHE A 252 2.16 -19.79 -0.01
CA PHE A 252 2.12 -18.40 0.48
C PHE A 252 1.74 -18.30 1.96
N ASN A 253 1.63 -19.42 2.68
CA ASN A 253 1.40 -19.38 4.12
C ASN A 253 2.69 -19.01 4.85
N LEU A 254 2.71 -17.81 5.44
CA LEU A 254 3.87 -17.26 6.15
C LEU A 254 3.66 -17.15 7.66
N HIS A 255 2.66 -17.85 8.22
CA HIS A 255 2.29 -17.74 9.63
C HIS A 255 3.50 -17.91 10.56
N SER A 256 4.33 -18.95 10.36
CA SER A 256 5.51 -19.19 11.21
C SER A 256 6.57 -18.08 11.11
N LYS A 257 6.71 -17.42 9.95
CA LYS A 257 7.63 -16.30 9.78
C LYS A 257 7.08 -15.02 10.43
N ILE A 258 5.78 -14.79 10.28
CA ILE A 258 5.07 -13.67 10.91
C ILE A 258 5.19 -13.75 12.43
N GLU A 259 4.98 -14.93 13.01
CA GLU A 259 5.12 -15.14 14.46
C GLU A 259 6.54 -14.84 14.94
N LYS A 260 7.57 -15.34 14.25
CA LYS A 260 8.98 -15.05 14.60
C LYS A 260 9.30 -13.55 14.55
N VAL A 261 8.83 -12.85 13.53
CA VAL A 261 9.03 -11.39 13.44
C VAL A 261 8.26 -10.66 14.54
N ALA A 262 7.03 -11.07 14.83
CA ALA A 262 6.25 -10.48 15.92
C ALA A 262 6.92 -10.70 17.28
N GLU A 263 7.50 -11.88 17.53
CA GLU A 263 8.28 -12.14 18.74
C GLU A 263 9.52 -11.24 18.85
N LEU A 264 10.20 -10.96 17.74
CA LEU A 264 11.31 -9.98 17.74
C LEU A 264 10.82 -8.58 18.12
N TYR A 265 9.68 -8.16 17.58
CA TYR A 265 9.12 -6.84 17.89
C TYR A 265 8.68 -6.74 19.35
N GLU A 266 8.00 -7.76 19.86
CA GLU A 266 7.54 -7.81 21.24
C GLU A 266 8.70 -7.73 22.24
N LYS A 267 9.85 -8.35 21.91
CA LYS A 267 11.08 -8.32 22.73
C LYS A 267 11.96 -7.09 22.46
N SER A 268 11.56 -6.20 21.55
CA SER A 268 12.40 -5.09 21.13
C SER A 268 12.51 -3.99 22.19
N PRO A 269 13.57 -3.17 22.17
CA PRO A 269 13.71 -2.05 23.11
C PRO A 269 12.52 -1.08 23.15
N ALA A 270 11.85 -0.86 22.01
CA ALA A 270 10.65 -0.01 21.96
C ALA A 270 9.49 -0.54 22.82
N PHE A 271 9.43 -1.86 23.05
CA PHE A 271 8.38 -2.51 23.83
C PHE A 271 8.77 -2.76 25.29
N LYS A 272 10.02 -2.49 25.69
CA LYS A 272 10.55 -2.80 27.03
C LYS A 272 9.67 -2.31 28.18
N ASN A 273 9.03 -1.15 28.01
CA ASN A 273 8.16 -0.52 29.01
C ASN A 273 6.71 -0.43 28.55
N PHE A 274 6.29 -1.27 27.60
CA PHE A 274 4.93 -1.28 27.09
C PHE A 274 3.94 -1.56 28.23
N LYS A 275 2.84 -0.80 28.26
CA LYS A 275 1.76 -0.98 29.23
C LYS A 275 0.45 -1.08 28.49
N VAL A 276 -0.37 -2.06 28.88
CA VAL A 276 -1.75 -2.15 28.43
C VAL A 276 -2.52 -0.97 29.03
N LYS A 277 -3.17 -0.18 28.18
CA LYS A 277 -3.94 1.00 28.59
C LYS A 277 -5.32 1.01 27.97
N ALA A 278 -6.29 1.54 28.70
CA ALA A 278 -7.67 1.71 28.22
C ALA A 278 -7.75 2.63 26.98
N GLU A 279 -6.91 3.66 26.90
CA GLU A 279 -6.84 4.56 25.72
C GLU A 279 -6.35 3.86 24.44
N TYR A 280 -5.69 2.71 24.56
CA TYR A 280 -5.28 1.86 23.45
C TYR A 280 -6.26 0.70 23.22
N ASN A 281 -7.49 0.82 23.78
CA ASN A 281 -8.48 -0.25 23.85
C ASN A 281 -7.92 -1.59 24.33
N ASN A 282 -7.09 -1.51 25.38
CA ASN A 282 -6.42 -2.65 26.00
C ASN A 282 -5.60 -3.50 25.01
N MET A 283 -5.02 -2.89 23.98
CA MET A 283 -4.06 -3.56 23.09
C MET A 283 -2.87 -4.10 23.89
N THR A 284 -2.55 -5.37 23.66
CA THR A 284 -1.38 -6.04 24.23
C THR A 284 -0.12 -5.79 23.41
N ALA A 285 1.05 -6.07 23.99
CA ALA A 285 2.33 -6.01 23.28
C ALA A 285 2.34 -6.97 22.07
N LYS A 286 1.87 -8.20 22.25
CA LYS A 286 1.76 -9.20 21.18
C LYS A 286 0.84 -8.74 20.04
N GLU A 287 -0.31 -8.15 20.35
CA GLU A 287 -1.22 -7.62 19.34
C GLU A 287 -0.61 -6.47 18.53
N LEU A 288 0.06 -5.53 19.21
CA LEU A 288 0.78 -4.45 18.54
C LEU A 288 1.91 -5.01 17.67
N ALA A 289 2.65 -6.00 18.15
CA ALA A 289 3.71 -6.66 17.39
C ALA A 289 3.16 -7.35 16.12
N LEU A 290 2.07 -8.13 16.23
CA LEU A 290 1.41 -8.77 15.09
C LEU A 290 0.89 -7.75 14.07
N LEU A 291 0.22 -6.70 14.55
CA LEU A 291 -0.20 -5.57 13.72
C LEU A 291 0.99 -4.99 12.95
N MET A 292 2.08 -4.69 13.66
CA MET A 292 3.23 -4.05 13.06
C MET A 292 3.97 -4.96 12.09
N THR A 293 4.02 -6.27 12.30
CA THR A 293 4.61 -7.21 11.33
C THR A 293 3.93 -7.06 9.96
N SER A 294 2.60 -7.01 9.93
CA SER A 294 1.85 -6.79 8.69
C SER A 294 2.01 -5.37 8.12
N ILE A 295 1.94 -4.33 8.97
CA ILE A 295 2.06 -2.93 8.51
C ILE A 295 3.45 -2.65 7.94
N MET A 296 4.52 -3.11 8.60
CA MET A 296 5.89 -2.97 8.12
C MET A 296 6.06 -3.64 6.76
N ARG A 297 5.39 -4.79 6.54
CA ARG A 297 5.58 -5.57 5.30
C ARG A 297 4.80 -4.97 4.14
N ILE A 298 3.53 -4.63 4.39
CA ILE A 298 2.62 -4.13 3.36
C ILE A 298 2.95 -2.69 2.98
N ALA A 299 3.27 -1.84 3.96
CA ALA A 299 3.40 -0.40 3.75
C ALA A 299 4.78 0.14 4.14
N GLY A 300 5.29 -0.18 5.33
CA GLY A 300 6.50 0.43 5.88
C GLY A 300 7.74 0.25 5.00
N VAL A 301 8.19 -0.98 4.80
CA VAL A 301 9.36 -1.32 3.98
C VAL A 301 9.04 -1.16 2.49
N GLN A 302 7.93 -1.72 2.02
CA GLN A 302 7.59 -1.72 0.59
C GLN A 302 7.43 -0.29 0.03
N GLY A 303 6.63 0.54 0.69
CA GLY A 303 6.37 1.91 0.24
C GLY A 303 7.63 2.79 0.26
N SER A 304 8.45 2.65 1.30
CA SER A 304 9.71 3.41 1.44
C SER A 304 10.75 2.98 0.39
N ARG A 305 10.88 1.66 0.16
CA ARG A 305 11.74 1.10 -0.90
C ARG A 305 11.35 1.62 -2.28
N MET A 306 10.05 1.61 -2.61
CA MET A 306 9.55 2.12 -3.89
C MET A 306 9.80 3.62 -4.03
N LEU A 307 9.55 4.42 -2.98
CA LEU A 307 9.80 5.86 -3.01
C LEU A 307 11.28 6.16 -3.28
N ALA A 308 12.19 5.49 -2.57
CA ALA A 308 13.62 5.62 -2.79
C ALA A 308 14.01 5.25 -4.22
N TRP A 309 13.48 4.12 -4.72
CA TRP A 309 13.73 3.68 -6.08
C TRP A 309 13.29 4.71 -7.12
N PHE A 310 12.07 5.26 -7.01
CA PHE A 310 11.58 6.29 -7.93
C PHE A 310 12.42 7.57 -7.87
N CYS A 311 12.87 7.96 -6.68
CA CYS A 311 13.64 9.18 -6.50
C CYS A 311 15.09 9.09 -7.00
N THR A 312 15.72 7.91 -6.98
CA THR A 312 17.19 7.80 -7.21
C THR A 312 17.60 6.99 -8.43
N SER A 313 16.70 6.21 -9.04
CA SER A 313 17.08 5.28 -10.13
C SER A 313 17.00 5.87 -11.53
N GLY A 314 16.19 6.92 -11.72
CA GLY A 314 15.86 7.45 -13.05
C GLY A 314 14.84 6.61 -13.81
N VAL A 315 14.17 5.67 -13.13
CA VAL A 315 13.08 4.89 -13.73
C VAL A 315 11.93 5.81 -14.14
N ILE A 316 11.42 5.59 -15.34
CA ILE A 316 10.18 6.18 -15.82
C ILE A 316 9.05 5.23 -15.41
N TYR A 317 8.26 5.64 -14.41
CA TYR A 317 7.22 4.80 -13.81
C TYR A 317 5.94 5.59 -13.51
N GLY A 318 4.78 5.00 -13.73
CA GLY A 318 3.49 5.67 -13.51
C GLY A 318 3.36 6.91 -14.38
N ASN A 319 3.09 8.07 -13.78
CA ASN A 319 2.93 9.34 -14.51
C ASN A 319 4.24 10.15 -14.62
N LEU A 320 5.35 9.67 -14.07
CA LEU A 320 6.66 10.33 -14.24
C LEU A 320 7.21 10.03 -15.63
N ARG A 321 7.49 11.08 -16.40
CA ARG A 321 7.86 11.01 -17.83
C ARG A 321 9.32 11.38 -18.12
N ILE A 322 10.11 11.62 -17.07
CA ILE A 322 11.51 12.04 -17.17
C ILE A 322 12.40 11.15 -16.30
N ASP A 323 13.71 11.16 -16.57
CA ASP A 323 14.70 10.71 -15.60
C ASP A 323 14.86 11.78 -14.51
N ALA A 324 14.20 11.56 -13.36
CA ALA A 324 14.23 12.52 -12.25
C ALA A 324 15.65 12.78 -11.71
N ARG A 325 16.63 11.90 -11.99
CA ARG A 325 18.02 12.12 -11.59
C ARG A 325 18.62 13.35 -12.24
N GLU A 326 18.20 13.68 -13.47
CA GLU A 326 18.68 14.89 -14.14
C GLU A 326 18.36 16.15 -13.33
N VAL A 327 17.20 16.19 -12.68
CA VAL A 327 16.82 17.29 -11.79
C VAL A 327 17.60 17.19 -10.47
N TRP A 328 17.65 16.01 -9.85
CA TRP A 328 18.40 15.77 -8.62
C TRP A 328 19.89 16.15 -8.72
N ASP A 329 20.51 15.92 -9.88
CA ASP A 329 21.90 16.28 -10.15
C ASP A 329 22.13 17.81 -10.06
N THR A 330 21.09 18.62 -10.24
CA THR A 330 21.14 20.09 -10.20
C THR A 330 20.68 20.73 -8.88
N ILE A 331 19.93 20.01 -8.05
CA ILE A 331 19.39 20.54 -6.78
C ILE A 331 20.54 20.83 -5.79
N ASP A 332 20.44 21.89 -4.99
CA ASP A 332 21.36 22.08 -3.87
C ASP A 332 21.12 21.02 -2.79
N LEU A 333 22.05 20.08 -2.62
CA LEU A 333 21.94 19.00 -1.65
C LEU A 333 21.93 19.51 -0.20
N SER A 334 22.36 20.75 0.07
CA SER A 334 22.25 21.34 1.40
C SER A 334 20.87 21.95 1.69
N ASN A 335 20.03 22.13 0.65
CA ASN A 335 18.70 22.69 0.79
C ASN A 335 17.65 21.59 1.01
N GLU A 336 17.36 21.30 2.28
CA GLU A 336 16.41 20.26 2.68
C GLU A 336 14.98 20.49 2.15
N ASP A 337 14.55 21.75 2.05
CA ASP A 337 13.22 22.10 1.54
C ASP A 337 13.09 21.77 0.03
N ASP A 338 14.12 22.08 -0.76
CA ASP A 338 14.14 21.78 -2.19
C ASP A 338 14.18 20.26 -2.43
N LEU A 339 14.95 19.53 -1.61
CA LEU A 339 14.97 18.06 -1.63
C LEU A 339 13.63 17.45 -1.24
N LYS A 340 12.97 17.98 -0.20
CA LYS A 340 11.63 17.53 0.21
C LYS A 340 10.62 17.74 -0.91
N LYS A 341 10.64 18.91 -1.56
CA LYS A 341 9.79 19.23 -2.70
C LYS A 341 10.08 18.33 -3.90
N TYR A 342 11.34 17.98 -4.15
CA TYR A 342 11.69 16.97 -5.15
C TYR A 342 11.04 15.63 -4.86
N VAL A 343 11.14 15.12 -3.62
CA VAL A 343 10.48 13.86 -3.21
C VAL A 343 8.96 13.95 -3.42
N LEU A 344 8.34 15.06 -3.04
CA LEU A 344 6.90 15.26 -3.20
C LEU A 344 6.45 15.29 -4.67
N GLU A 345 7.23 15.91 -5.56
CA GLU A 345 6.91 15.92 -6.99
C GLU A 345 7.12 14.55 -7.64
N VAL A 346 8.18 13.83 -7.25
CA VAL A 346 8.36 12.42 -7.66
C VAL A 346 7.17 11.59 -7.18
N SER A 347 6.77 11.70 -5.90
CA SER A 347 5.64 10.92 -5.37
C SER A 347 4.28 11.38 -5.90
N ARG A 348 4.15 12.62 -6.37
CA ARG A 348 2.94 13.09 -7.07
C ARG A 348 2.75 12.30 -8.35
N LEU A 349 3.81 12.20 -9.17
CA LEU A 349 3.77 11.56 -10.48
C LEU A 349 3.91 10.02 -10.39
N SER A 350 4.62 9.51 -9.40
CA SER A 350 4.86 8.08 -9.16
C SER A 350 4.64 7.74 -7.69
N PRO A 351 3.38 7.73 -7.21
CA PRO A 351 3.10 7.45 -5.81
C PRO A 351 3.38 5.97 -5.48
N PRO A 352 4.11 5.67 -4.39
CA PRO A 352 4.28 4.29 -3.91
C PRO A 352 2.96 3.60 -3.54
N VAL A 353 1.98 4.40 -3.10
CA VAL A 353 0.60 3.96 -2.82
C VAL A 353 -0.32 4.76 -3.72
N THR A 354 -0.83 4.12 -4.77
CA THR A 354 -1.67 4.76 -5.79
C THR A 354 -3.11 4.99 -5.32
N VAL A 355 -3.60 4.13 -4.41
CA VAL A 355 -5.02 4.01 -4.10
C VAL A 355 -5.24 3.52 -2.67
N SER A 356 -6.27 4.06 -2.02
CA SER A 356 -6.86 3.51 -0.80
C SER A 356 -8.31 3.11 -1.06
N HIS A 357 -9.00 2.56 -0.07
CA HIS A 357 -10.39 2.13 -0.21
C HIS A 357 -11.23 2.66 0.96
N ARG A 358 -12.54 2.84 0.76
CA ARG A 358 -13.52 2.99 1.83
C ARG A 358 -14.85 2.34 1.46
N VAL A 359 -15.64 2.04 2.48
CA VAL A 359 -17.05 1.66 2.28
C VAL A 359 -17.94 2.90 2.38
N ALA A 360 -18.86 3.07 1.44
CA ALA A 360 -19.86 4.14 1.48
C ALA A 360 -20.82 3.96 2.67
N MET A 361 -20.97 4.99 3.49
CA MET A 361 -21.81 4.95 4.70
C MET A 361 -23.25 5.39 4.45
N GLU A 362 -23.50 5.94 3.28
CA GLU A 362 -24.77 6.45 2.77
C GLU A 362 -24.84 6.18 1.26
N ASP A 363 -26.05 6.26 0.70
CA ASP A 363 -26.24 6.26 -0.74
C ASP A 363 -25.59 7.49 -1.35
N PHE A 364 -25.01 7.36 -2.54
CA PHE A 364 -24.37 8.49 -3.21
C PHE A 364 -24.56 8.41 -4.73
N SER A 365 -24.32 9.54 -5.39
CA SER A 365 -24.36 9.63 -6.85
C SER A 365 -23.05 10.20 -7.38
N CYS A 366 -22.63 9.76 -8.55
CA CYS A 366 -21.55 10.41 -9.28
C CYS A 366 -21.81 10.37 -10.79
N GLU A 367 -21.15 11.25 -11.52
CA GLU A 367 -21.17 11.24 -12.98
C GLU A 367 -20.05 10.33 -13.49
N ILE A 368 -20.39 9.42 -14.40
CA ILE A 368 -19.46 8.55 -15.13
C ILE A 368 -19.81 8.67 -16.62
N ALA A 369 -18.84 9.07 -17.45
CA ALA A 369 -19.05 9.27 -18.90
C ALA A 369 -20.30 10.10 -19.25
N GLY A 370 -20.51 11.23 -18.56
CA GLY A 370 -21.62 12.17 -18.83
C GLY A 370 -23.00 11.71 -18.33
N LYS A 371 -23.08 10.63 -17.54
CA LYS A 371 -24.33 10.13 -16.97
C LYS A 371 -24.23 9.99 -15.46
N THR A 372 -25.30 10.37 -14.76
CA THR A 372 -25.42 10.19 -13.31
C THR A 372 -25.80 8.76 -12.98
N TYR A 373 -25.05 8.15 -12.06
CA TYR A 373 -25.32 6.82 -11.51
C TYR A 373 -25.47 6.91 -9.99
N ASN A 374 -26.33 6.04 -9.43
CA ASN A 374 -26.64 6.02 -8.00
C ASN A 374 -26.16 4.72 -7.39
N PHE A 375 -25.40 4.80 -6.30
CA PHE A 375 -24.80 3.67 -5.62
C PHE A 375 -25.32 3.60 -4.19
N PRO A 376 -25.74 2.42 -3.73
CA PRO A 376 -26.27 2.27 -2.38
C PRO A 376 -25.16 2.29 -1.33
N LYS A 377 -25.54 2.59 -0.09
CA LYS A 377 -24.75 2.35 1.12
C LYS A 377 -24.15 0.95 1.12
N GLY A 378 -22.91 0.82 1.57
CA GLY A 378 -22.16 -0.43 1.55
C GLY A 378 -21.34 -0.65 0.28
N THR A 379 -21.50 0.20 -0.74
CA THR A 379 -20.67 0.16 -1.96
C THR A 379 -19.21 0.45 -1.60
N LYS A 380 -18.29 -0.33 -2.19
CA LYS A 380 -16.85 -0.10 -2.08
C LYS A 380 -16.45 1.06 -2.98
N VAL A 381 -15.65 1.97 -2.45
CA VAL A 381 -15.22 3.19 -3.11
C VAL A 381 -13.70 3.29 -3.05
N ALA A 382 -13.07 3.36 -4.22
CA ALA A 382 -11.64 3.57 -4.33
C ALA A 382 -11.34 5.06 -4.09
N ILE A 383 -10.23 5.31 -3.40
CA ILE A 383 -9.66 6.64 -3.13
C ILE A 383 -8.34 6.72 -3.93
N PRO A 384 -8.40 7.03 -5.24
CA PRO A 384 -7.23 7.02 -6.11
C PRO A 384 -6.38 8.29 -5.93
N LEU A 385 -5.43 8.22 -4.99
CA LEU A 385 -4.44 9.27 -4.73
C LEU A 385 -3.69 9.66 -6.01
N VAL A 386 -3.38 8.67 -6.86
CA VAL A 386 -2.69 8.89 -8.14
C VAL A 386 -3.46 9.80 -9.09
N PHE A 387 -4.80 9.75 -9.11
CA PHE A 387 -5.61 10.60 -9.99
C PHE A 387 -5.80 12.01 -9.44
N ALA A 388 -5.95 12.15 -8.13
CA ALA A 388 -5.93 13.46 -7.48
C ALA A 388 -4.62 14.21 -7.76
N ASN A 389 -3.51 13.50 -7.85
CA ASN A 389 -2.20 14.06 -8.19
C ASN A 389 -2.02 14.46 -9.67
N ILE A 390 -2.96 14.11 -10.54
CA ILE A 390 -2.98 14.51 -11.95
C ILE A 390 -4.27 15.25 -12.36
N ASP A 391 -5.06 15.70 -11.38
CA ASP A 391 -6.28 16.46 -11.65
C ASP A 391 -5.93 17.86 -12.21
N GLN A 392 -6.16 18.07 -13.50
CA GLN A 392 -5.87 19.33 -14.20
C GLN A 392 -6.58 20.54 -13.58
N ASP A 393 -7.72 20.36 -12.92
CA ASP A 393 -8.45 21.46 -12.29
C ASP A 393 -7.68 22.02 -11.08
N VAL A 394 -6.75 21.24 -10.52
CA VAL A 394 -5.91 21.62 -9.37
C VAL A 394 -4.47 21.88 -9.78
N TRP A 395 -3.92 21.08 -10.70
CA TRP A 395 -2.51 21.12 -11.06
C TRP A 395 -2.21 21.94 -12.31
N GLY A 396 -3.23 22.35 -13.08
CA GLY A 396 -3.08 23.14 -14.30
C GLY A 396 -2.72 22.31 -15.53
N ALA A 397 -2.43 23.01 -16.64
CA ALA A 397 -2.14 22.38 -17.93
C ALA A 397 -0.79 21.62 -17.94
N ASP A 398 0.16 22.01 -17.08
CA ASP A 398 1.49 21.42 -16.92
C ASP A 398 1.51 20.22 -15.94
N VAL A 399 0.34 19.63 -15.66
CA VAL A 399 0.18 18.57 -14.65
C VAL A 399 1.10 17.36 -14.87
N TRP A 400 1.46 17.10 -16.12
CA TRP A 400 2.32 15.98 -16.53
C TRP A 400 3.81 16.30 -16.48
N ASP A 401 4.16 17.58 -16.36
CA ASP A 401 5.53 18.03 -16.35
C ASP A 401 6.12 17.89 -14.95
N PHE A 402 7.40 17.55 -14.86
CA PHE A 402 8.07 17.54 -13.56
C PHE A 402 8.41 18.97 -13.14
N ASN A 403 7.83 19.42 -12.03
CA ASN A 403 8.14 20.74 -11.47
C ASN A 403 8.06 20.72 -9.95
N HIS A 404 9.17 20.41 -9.27
CA HIS A 404 9.24 20.43 -7.81
C HIS A 404 9.08 21.84 -7.20
N LYS A 405 9.13 22.89 -8.01
CA LYS A 405 8.91 24.28 -7.58
C LYS A 405 7.48 24.76 -7.86
N ARG A 406 6.57 23.87 -8.31
CA ARG A 406 5.21 24.26 -8.66
C ARG A 406 4.45 24.81 -7.44
N PRO A 407 3.70 25.92 -7.59
CA PRO A 407 2.87 26.45 -6.51
C PRO A 407 1.89 25.40 -5.98
N GLY A 408 1.72 25.35 -4.66
CA GLY A 408 0.75 24.47 -4.02
C GLY A 408 1.13 23.00 -3.95
N LEU A 409 2.37 22.61 -4.32
CA LEU A 409 2.82 21.21 -4.27
C LEU A 409 2.51 20.54 -2.93
N GLU A 410 2.96 21.12 -1.81
CA GLU A 410 2.72 20.53 -0.49
C GLU A 410 1.24 20.51 -0.09
N LYS A 411 0.51 21.58 -0.42
CA LYS A 411 -0.89 21.78 -0.08
C LYS A 411 -1.81 20.81 -0.85
N ASN A 412 -1.50 20.55 -2.10
CA ASN A 412 -2.35 19.79 -3.01
C ASN A 412 -1.89 18.33 -3.17
N HIS A 413 -0.67 17.97 -2.80
CA HIS A 413 -0.18 16.60 -2.92
C HIS A 413 -1.08 15.61 -2.17
N ALA A 414 -1.63 14.65 -2.92
CA ALA A 414 -2.39 13.52 -2.42
C ALA A 414 -1.45 12.33 -2.26
N GLY A 415 -0.99 12.09 -1.04
CA GLY A 415 -0.08 11.00 -0.74
C GLY A 415 0.01 10.75 0.76
N PHE A 416 0.63 9.63 1.15
CA PHE A 416 0.64 9.20 2.55
C PHE A 416 -0.76 9.10 3.17
N ASN A 417 -1.78 8.82 2.33
CA ASN A 417 -3.20 8.84 2.69
C ASN A 417 -3.67 10.17 3.34
N SER A 418 -3.17 11.28 2.80
CA SER A 418 -3.45 12.65 3.23
C SER A 418 -3.51 13.59 2.03
N VAL A 419 -4.17 14.73 2.20
CA VAL A 419 -4.09 15.90 1.31
C VAL A 419 -3.90 17.12 2.21
N ASP A 420 -3.00 18.03 1.84
CA ASP A 420 -2.69 19.23 2.64
C ASP A 420 -2.11 18.90 4.02
N GLY A 421 -1.42 17.76 4.14
CA GLY A 421 -0.95 17.25 5.44
C GLY A 421 -2.05 16.85 6.41
N VAL A 422 -3.30 16.75 5.95
CA VAL A 422 -4.45 16.39 6.78
C VAL A 422 -5.08 15.10 6.24
N GLY A 423 -5.25 14.14 7.13
CA GLY A 423 -5.99 12.91 6.86
C GLY A 423 -6.41 12.22 8.15
N ASN A 424 -7.65 11.74 8.21
CA ASN A 424 -8.15 10.96 9.35
C ASN A 424 -7.34 9.66 9.56
N ARG A 425 -6.71 9.19 8.48
CA ARG A 425 -5.93 7.96 8.41
C ARG A 425 -4.55 8.19 7.77
N GLU A 426 -4.00 9.39 7.97
CA GLU A 426 -2.66 9.72 7.46
C GLU A 426 -1.63 8.69 7.94
N CYS A 427 -0.72 8.32 7.03
CA CYS A 427 0.38 7.42 7.29
C CYS A 427 1.18 7.91 8.51
N PRO A 428 1.25 7.13 9.60
CA PRO A 428 1.96 7.56 10.80
C PRO A 428 3.46 7.72 10.55
N GLY A 429 4.04 6.96 9.60
CA GLY A 429 5.46 7.02 9.26
C GLY A 429 5.87 8.16 8.31
N LYS A 430 4.95 9.03 7.88
CA LYS A 430 5.22 10.08 6.87
C LYS A 430 6.45 10.92 7.20
N SER A 431 6.51 11.48 8.42
CA SER A 431 7.61 12.38 8.82
C SER A 431 8.96 11.67 8.87
N LEU A 432 9.00 10.43 9.39
CA LEU A 432 10.20 9.59 9.42
C LEU A 432 10.71 9.31 7.99
N VAL A 433 9.81 8.87 7.10
CA VAL A 433 10.18 8.56 5.71
C VAL A 433 10.66 9.80 4.97
N MET A 434 9.99 10.95 5.12
CA MET A 434 10.41 12.19 4.46
C MET A 434 11.80 12.66 4.91
N ARG A 435 12.09 12.64 6.22
CA ARG A 435 13.44 12.97 6.73
C ARG A 435 14.50 12.00 6.22
N THR A 436 14.18 10.71 6.25
CA THR A 436 15.08 9.66 5.76
C THR A 436 15.36 9.83 4.26
N MET A 437 14.34 10.15 3.46
CA MET A 437 14.47 10.39 2.02
C MET A 437 15.34 11.61 1.71
N VAL A 438 15.19 12.72 2.45
CA VAL A 438 16.08 13.88 2.31
C VAL A 438 17.53 13.46 2.54
N ARG A 439 17.79 12.73 3.63
CA ARG A 439 19.15 12.24 3.95
C ARG A 439 19.71 11.29 2.87
N ILE A 440 18.90 10.37 2.35
CA ILE A 440 19.29 9.49 1.23
C ILE A 440 19.68 10.34 0.01
N LEU A 441 18.88 11.33 -0.36
CA LEU A 441 19.17 12.18 -1.51
C LEU A 441 20.45 13.02 -1.31
N GLN A 442 20.75 13.41 -0.08
CA GLN A 442 22.00 14.10 0.25
C GLN A 442 23.20 13.19 0.08
N ASP A 443 23.18 12.02 0.72
CA ASP A 443 24.35 11.14 0.78
C ASP A 443 24.60 10.44 -0.56
N LEU A 444 23.56 9.89 -1.18
CA LEU A 444 23.69 9.27 -2.50
C LEU A 444 23.94 10.32 -3.59
N GLY A 445 23.42 11.54 -3.44
CA GLY A 445 23.61 12.62 -4.40
C GLY A 445 25.07 13.09 -4.44
N LYS A 446 25.71 13.19 -3.26
CA LYS A 446 27.16 13.47 -3.17
C LYS A 446 27.95 12.38 -3.87
N GLU A 447 27.64 11.12 -3.62
CA GLU A 447 28.36 9.99 -4.22
C GLU A 447 28.17 9.94 -5.75
N ARG A 448 26.93 10.10 -6.21
CA ARG A 448 26.60 10.19 -7.64
C ARG A 448 27.39 11.29 -8.35
N ARG A 449 27.50 12.47 -7.76
CA ARG A 449 28.27 13.59 -8.33
C ARG A 449 29.76 13.28 -8.43
N LYS A 450 30.33 12.57 -7.45
CA LYS A 450 31.74 12.12 -7.52
C LYS A 450 31.94 11.10 -8.65
N GLN A 451 31.05 10.13 -8.79
CA GLN A 451 31.10 9.14 -9.87
C GLN A 451 31.07 9.83 -11.24
N LYS A 452 30.14 10.78 -11.43
CA LYS A 452 30.05 11.57 -12.67
C LYS A 452 31.29 12.41 -12.95
N ALA A 453 31.93 12.97 -11.92
CA ALA A 453 33.16 13.75 -12.10
C ALA A 453 34.39 12.87 -12.41
N SER A 454 34.29 11.56 -12.21
CA SER A 454 35.37 10.58 -12.42
C SER A 454 35.22 9.81 -13.74
N ALA A 455 34.08 9.93 -14.41
CA ALA A 455 33.77 9.35 -15.72
C ALA A 455 33.99 10.40 -16.82
#